data_AF-A0A951YR61-F1
#
_entry.id   AF-A0A951YR61-F1
#
_cell.length_a   1.000
_cell.length_b   1.000
_cell.length_c   1.000
_cell.angle_alpha   90.00
_cell.angle_beta   90.00
_cell.angle_gamma   90.00
#
_symmetry.space_group_name_H-M   'P 1'
#
loop_
_entity.id
_entity.type
_entity.pdbx_description
1 polymer ?
#
loop_
_entity_poly.entity_id
_entity_poly.type
_entity_poly.pdbx_seq_one_letter_code
_entity_poly.pdbx_strand_id
1 'polypeptide(L)'
;MFLGADIVVQAVMVGLVVASVLTWTAFVAKLVELAAANRALARSLRRIDAHSRLDAAVAATGDRRGPLDRMVRAAAAEHAAGAATVAQAGSAGLKERVASHLARIEAGAGRRITRGTGLLAIIGSTAPFVGLFGTVWGIM
;
A
#
# COMPACT_ATOMS: atom_id res chain seq x y z
N MET A 1 -13.73 -35.50 21.64
CA MET A 1 -14.12 -35.16 20.25
C MET A 1 -12.91 -35.04 19.33
N PHE A 2 -11.92 -34.17 19.60
CA PHE A 2 -10.70 -34.05 18.75
C PHE A 2 -9.87 -35.34 18.65
N LEU A 3 -9.64 -36.04 19.78
CA LEU A 3 -8.88 -37.29 19.83
C LEU A 3 -9.56 -38.48 19.13
N GLY A 4 -10.85 -38.38 18.80
CA GLY A 4 -11.60 -39.42 18.09
C GLY A 4 -11.77 -39.16 16.59
N ALA A 5 -11.18 -38.08 16.08
CA ALA A 5 -11.24 -37.74 14.67
C ALA A 5 -10.05 -38.35 13.92
N ASP A 6 -10.27 -38.72 12.66
CA ASP A 6 -9.21 -39.18 11.76
C ASP A 6 -8.08 -38.15 11.63
N ILE A 7 -6.85 -38.62 11.39
CA ILE A 7 -5.65 -37.78 11.34
C ILE A 7 -5.76 -36.66 10.30
N VAL A 8 -6.50 -36.90 9.20
CA VAL A 8 -6.75 -35.88 8.17
C VAL A 8 -7.62 -34.74 8.72
N VAL A 9 -8.68 -35.06 9.48
CA VAL A 9 -9.56 -34.06 10.09
C VAL A 9 -8.81 -33.24 11.15
N GLN A 10 -7.96 -33.91 11.94
CA GLN A 10 -7.08 -33.22 12.89
C GLN A 10 -6.13 -32.24 12.20
N ALA A 11 -5.51 -32.65 11.09
CA ALA A 11 -4.64 -31.78 10.29
C ALA A 11 -5.40 -30.57 9.72
N VAL A 12 -6.62 -30.77 9.21
CA VAL A 12 -7.49 -29.68 8.71
C VAL A 12 -7.79 -28.66 9.81
N MET A 13 -8.22 -29.12 10.99
CA MET A 13 -8.53 -28.24 12.11
C MET A 13 -7.31 -27.42 12.55
N VAL A 14 -6.15 -28.07 12.71
CA VAL A 14 -4.90 -27.38 13.08
C VAL A 14 -4.50 -26.37 12.00
N GLY A 15 -4.60 -26.76 10.72
CA GLY A 15 -4.31 -25.87 9.58
C GLY A 15 -5.18 -24.61 9.58
N LEU A 16 -6.48 -24.74 9.85
CA LEU A 16 -7.41 -23.61 9.94
C LEU A 16 -7.09 -22.70 11.14
N VAL A 17 -6.68 -23.26 12.28
CA VAL A 17 -6.24 -22.47 13.44
C VAL A 17 -4.98 -21.67 13.10
N VAL A 18 -3.99 -22.29 12.46
CA VAL A 18 -2.77 -21.60 12.00
C VAL A 18 -3.11 -20.48 11.01
N ALA A 19 -3.98 -20.75 10.03
CA ALA A 19 -4.43 -19.75 9.07
C ALA A 19 -5.14 -18.56 9.74
N SER A 20 -5.90 -18.79 10.80
CA SER A 20 -6.54 -17.74 11.60
C SER A 20 -5.51 -16.85 12.30
N VAL A 21 -4.50 -17.44 12.94
CA VAL A 21 -3.42 -16.69 13.61
C VAL A 21 -2.63 -15.84 12.61
N LEU A 22 -2.30 -16.40 11.44
CA LEU A 22 -1.63 -15.67 10.36
C LEU A 22 -2.47 -14.49 9.87
N THR A 23 -3.79 -14.68 9.70
CA THR A 23 -4.71 -13.63 9.27
C THR A 23 -4.75 -12.47 10.26
N TRP A 24 -4.90 -12.75 11.55
CA TRP A 24 -4.90 -11.71 12.59
C TRP A 24 -3.57 -10.98 12.70
N THR A 25 -2.45 -11.70 12.62
CA THR A 25 -1.11 -11.11 12.68
C THR A 25 -0.90 -10.15 11.51
N ALA A 26 -1.23 -10.59 10.30
CA ALA A 26 -1.12 -9.76 9.11
C ALA A 26 -2.09 -8.57 9.10
N PHE A 27 -3.30 -8.75 9.63
CA PHE A 27 -4.27 -7.66 9.81
C PHE A 27 -3.72 -6.55 10.72
N VAL A 28 -3.23 -6.91 11.92
CA VAL A 28 -2.65 -5.94 12.87
C VAL A 28 -1.42 -5.27 12.27
N ALA A 29 -0.52 -6.01 11.63
CA ALA A 29 0.65 -5.44 10.96
C ALA A 29 0.25 -4.41 9.91
N LYS A 30 -0.77 -4.71 9.09
CA LYS A 30 -1.27 -3.78 8.05
C LYS A 30 -1.96 -2.56 8.63
N LEU A 31 -2.69 -2.70 9.73
CA LEU A 31 -3.28 -1.55 10.44
C LEU A 31 -2.19 -0.58 10.93
N VAL A 32 -1.13 -1.11 11.55
CA VAL A 32 0.00 -0.30 12.04
C VAL A 32 0.75 0.35 10.89
N GLU A 33 1.04 -0.39 9.81
CA GLU A 33 1.70 0.13 8.60
C GLU A 33 0.89 1.29 7.99
N LEU A 34 -0.42 1.13 7.81
CA LEU A 34 -1.29 2.15 7.23
C LEU A 34 -1.41 3.36 8.15
N ALA A 35 -1.54 3.17 9.46
CA ALA A 35 -1.58 4.26 10.43
C ALA A 35 -0.27 5.06 10.43
N ALA A 36 0.89 4.38 10.40
CA ALA A 36 2.19 5.02 10.31
C ALA A 36 2.37 5.79 9.00
N ALA A 37 1.95 5.22 7.87
CA ALA A 37 1.99 5.87 6.56
C ALA A 37 1.11 7.12 6.52
N ASN A 38 -0.13 7.05 7.02
CA ASN A 38 -1.03 8.21 7.09
C ASN A 38 -0.47 9.32 7.98
N ARG A 39 0.08 8.98 9.15
CA ARG A 39 0.75 9.97 10.03
C ARG A 39 1.98 10.59 9.37
N ALA A 40 2.74 9.84 8.59
CA ALA A 40 3.88 10.37 7.83
C ALA A 40 3.42 11.32 6.72
N LEU A 41 2.38 10.94 5.96
CA LEU A 41 1.78 11.76 4.91
C LEU A 41 1.22 13.08 5.46
N ALA A 42 0.44 13.04 6.54
CA ALA A 42 -0.09 14.24 7.18
C ALA A 42 1.02 15.21 7.64
N ARG A 43 2.14 14.69 8.14
CA ARG A 43 3.30 15.51 8.50
C ARG A 43 4.01 16.10 7.28
N SER A 44 4.14 15.37 6.18
CA SER A 44 4.70 15.94 4.95
C SER A 44 3.75 16.98 4.32
N LEU A 45 2.43 16.73 4.31
CA LEU A 45 1.43 17.68 3.82
C LEU A 45 1.48 19.00 4.56
N ARG A 46 1.41 18.99 5.89
CA ARG A 46 1.50 20.23 6.70
C ARG A 46 2.78 21.04 6.44
N ARG A 47 3.90 20.36 6.16
CA ARG A 47 5.15 21.05 5.83
C ARG A 47 5.11 21.68 4.46
N ILE A 48 4.60 20.96 3.46
CA ILE A 48 4.52 21.49 2.08
C ILE A 48 3.51 22.64 2.01
N ASP A 49 2.35 22.49 2.68
CA ASP A 49 1.27 23.47 2.70
C ASP A 49 1.67 24.80 3.37
N ALA A 50 2.63 24.76 4.30
CA ALA A 50 3.19 25.96 4.91
C ALA A 50 3.99 26.85 3.94
N HIS A 51 4.23 26.40 2.70
CA HIS A 51 5.06 27.10 1.72
C HIS A 51 4.28 27.38 0.44
N SER A 52 4.15 28.65 0.07
CA SER A 52 3.48 29.09 -1.17
C SER A 52 4.35 28.96 -2.43
N ARG A 53 5.63 28.61 -2.27
CA ARG A 53 6.60 28.45 -3.37
C ARG A 53 7.13 27.03 -3.44
N LEU A 54 7.20 26.49 -4.65
CA LEU A 54 7.65 25.14 -4.93
C LEU A 54 9.09 24.89 -4.46
N ASP A 55 10.00 25.83 -4.69
CA ASP A 55 11.40 25.71 -4.28
C ASP A 55 11.56 25.62 -2.75
N ALA A 56 10.76 26.41 -2.03
CA ALA A 56 10.74 26.41 -0.57
C ALA A 56 10.13 25.10 -0.03
N ALA A 57 9.10 24.55 -0.68
CA ALA A 57 8.55 23.24 -0.36
C ALA A 57 9.55 22.09 -0.60
N VAL A 58 10.34 22.16 -1.68
CA VAL A 58 11.43 21.19 -1.95
C VAL A 58 12.51 21.27 -0.86
N ALA A 59 12.95 22.48 -0.51
CA ALA A 59 13.96 22.69 0.54
C ALA A 59 13.48 22.15 1.91
N ALA A 60 12.22 22.41 2.27
CA ALA A 60 11.60 21.90 3.51
C ALA A 60 11.51 20.36 3.57
N THR A 61 11.60 19.70 2.42
CA THR A 61 11.56 18.24 2.33
C THR A 61 12.89 17.60 2.73
N GLY A 62 14.02 18.28 2.48
CA GLY A 62 15.37 17.77 2.76
C GLY A 62 15.63 16.40 2.13
N ASP A 63 16.34 15.51 2.84
CA ASP A 63 16.78 14.21 2.32
C ASP A 63 15.76 13.06 2.46
N ARG A 64 14.54 13.39 2.87
CA ARG A 64 13.46 12.43 3.14
C ARG A 64 12.97 11.82 1.83
N ARG A 65 12.49 10.57 1.83
CA ARG A 65 12.12 9.85 0.59
C ARG A 65 10.66 9.39 0.55
N GLY A 66 9.78 10.06 1.30
CA GLY A 66 8.35 9.75 1.31
C GLY A 66 7.70 9.91 -0.07
N PRO A 67 6.50 9.32 -0.31
CA PRO A 67 5.79 9.47 -1.58
C PRO A 67 5.55 10.93 -1.95
N LEU A 68 5.04 11.73 -1.01
CA LEU A 68 4.78 13.15 -1.21
C LEU A 68 6.07 13.96 -1.42
N ASP A 69 7.11 13.63 -0.67
CA ASP A 69 8.45 14.20 -0.80
C ASP A 69 9.06 13.95 -2.19
N ARG A 70 8.69 12.84 -2.85
CA ARG A 70 9.08 12.54 -4.24
C ARG A 70 8.19 13.25 -5.25
N MET A 71 6.90 13.42 -4.96
CA MET A 71 5.97 14.17 -5.82
C MET A 71 6.38 15.63 -5.95
N VAL A 72 6.72 16.30 -4.84
CA VAL A 72 7.15 17.70 -4.86
C VAL A 72 8.46 17.89 -5.64
N ARG A 73 9.43 16.98 -5.45
CA ARG A 73 10.67 16.99 -6.24
C ARG A 73 10.46 16.71 -7.72
N ALA A 74 9.59 15.76 -8.05
CA ALA A 74 9.26 15.48 -9.44
C ALA A 74 8.58 16.67 -10.12
N ALA A 75 7.68 17.36 -9.41
CA ALA A 75 7.05 18.59 -9.88
C ALA A 75 8.07 19.72 -10.08
N ALA A 76 9.01 19.91 -9.15
CA ALA A 76 10.05 20.92 -9.26
C ALA A 76 11.04 20.63 -10.40
N ALA A 77 11.43 19.36 -10.59
CA ALA A 77 12.28 18.95 -11.68
C ALA A 77 11.63 19.19 -13.05
N GLU A 78 10.35 18.84 -13.21
CA GLU A 78 9.58 19.14 -14.43
C GLU A 78 9.40 20.65 -14.65
N HIS A 79 9.19 21.43 -13.60
CA HIS A 79 9.10 22.88 -13.70
C HIS A 79 10.42 23.50 -14.17
N ALA A 80 11.55 23.03 -13.67
CA ALA A 80 12.88 23.47 -14.09
C ALA A 80 13.21 23.04 -15.53
N ALA A 81 12.91 21.78 -15.89
CA ALA A 81 13.16 21.26 -17.24
C ALA A 81 12.23 21.86 -18.31
N GLY A 82 10.98 22.13 -17.93
CA GLY A 82 9.96 22.72 -18.79
C GLY A 82 10.08 24.23 -18.97
N ALA A 83 10.95 24.92 -18.22
CA ALA A 83 11.09 26.38 -18.28
C ALA A 83 11.40 26.90 -19.70
N ALA A 84 12.19 26.14 -20.48
CA ALA A 84 12.49 26.48 -21.87
C ALA A 84 11.32 26.17 -22.84
N THR A 85 10.51 25.15 -22.56
CA THR A 85 9.41 24.68 -23.45
C THR A 85 8.08 25.40 -23.18
N VAL A 86 7.85 25.85 -21.94
CA VAL A 86 6.67 26.62 -21.54
C VAL A 86 6.60 27.96 -22.27
N ALA A 87 7.75 28.55 -22.60
CA ALA A 87 7.83 29.78 -23.39
C ALA A 87 7.29 29.61 -24.83
N GLN A 88 7.37 28.41 -25.41
CA GLN A 88 6.92 28.11 -26.78
C GLN A 88 5.53 27.45 -26.85
N ALA A 89 5.17 26.56 -25.92
CA ALA A 89 3.99 25.70 -26.02
C ALA A 89 2.94 25.92 -24.91
N GLY A 90 3.16 26.87 -24.01
CA GLY A 90 2.24 27.21 -22.92
C GLY A 90 2.27 26.24 -21.74
N SER A 91 1.59 26.61 -20.65
CA SER A 91 1.65 25.88 -19.36
C SER A 91 0.80 24.60 -19.30
N ALA A 92 -0.07 24.36 -20.29
CA ALA A 92 -1.00 23.22 -20.29
C ALA A 92 -0.26 21.87 -20.36
N GLY A 93 0.69 21.72 -21.29
CA GLY A 93 1.46 20.48 -21.43
C GLY A 93 2.37 20.20 -20.23
N LEU A 94 2.83 21.22 -19.51
CA LEU A 94 3.59 21.04 -18.27
C LEU A 94 2.70 20.46 -17.17
N LYS A 95 1.49 21.01 -16.98
CA LYS A 95 0.54 20.52 -15.96
C LYS A 95 0.18 19.06 -16.19
N GLU A 96 -0.06 18.66 -17.44
CA GLU A 96 -0.37 17.28 -17.81
C GLU A 96 0.80 16.31 -17.50
N ARG A 97 2.03 16.68 -17.82
CA ARG A 97 3.22 15.88 -17.49
C ARG A 97 3.42 15.73 -15.99
N VAL A 98 3.29 16.83 -15.24
CA VAL A 98 3.37 16.82 -13.76
C VAL A 98 2.29 15.91 -13.18
N ALA A 99 1.04 16.05 -13.62
CA ALA A 99 -0.06 15.20 -13.17
C ALA A 99 0.21 13.71 -13.46
N SER A 100 0.71 13.40 -14.66
CA SER A 100 1.08 12.03 -15.05
C SER A 100 2.21 11.46 -14.17
N HIS A 101 3.24 12.26 -13.85
CA HIS A 101 4.32 11.86 -12.93
C HIS A 101 3.80 11.58 -11.52
N LEU A 102 2.95 12.46 -11.00
CA LEU A 102 2.33 12.31 -9.69
C LEU A 102 1.48 11.03 -9.62
N ALA A 103 0.64 10.79 -10.62
CA ALA A 103 -0.18 9.57 -10.72
C ALA A 103 0.66 8.29 -10.70
N ARG A 104 1.84 8.29 -11.36
CA ARG A 104 2.77 7.14 -11.31
C ARG A 104 3.38 6.93 -9.93
N ILE A 105 3.73 8.00 -9.23
CA ILE A 105 4.26 7.91 -7.85
C ILE A 105 3.18 7.39 -6.90
N GLU A 106 1.95 7.90 -7.04
CA GLU A 106 0.77 7.46 -6.28
C GLU A 106 0.48 5.98 -6.51
N ALA A 107 0.34 5.55 -7.77
CA ALA A 107 0.10 4.15 -8.12
C ALA A 107 1.20 3.23 -7.57
N GLY A 108 2.47 3.67 -7.62
CA GLY A 108 3.57 2.94 -7.02
C GLY A 108 3.52 2.88 -5.49
N ALA A 109 3.02 3.93 -4.82
CA ALA A 109 2.80 3.92 -3.37
C ALA A 109 1.64 3.02 -2.98
N GLY A 110 0.53 3.05 -3.73
CA GLY A 110 -0.62 2.15 -3.55
C GLY A 110 -0.20 0.69 -3.66
N ARG A 111 0.54 0.32 -4.72
CA ARG A 111 1.07 -1.05 -4.88
C ARG A 111 1.98 -1.51 -3.74
N ARG A 112 2.72 -0.60 -3.11
CA ARG A 112 3.56 -0.95 -1.94
C ARG A 112 2.71 -1.27 -0.72
N ILE A 113 1.69 -0.46 -0.45
CA ILE A 113 0.78 -0.65 0.70
C ILE A 113 -0.02 -1.96 0.55
N THR A 114 -0.47 -2.28 -0.66
CA THR A 114 -1.23 -3.51 -0.94
C THR A 114 -0.39 -4.78 -0.95
N ARG A 115 0.95 -4.72 -0.89
CA ARG A 115 1.77 -5.94 -0.80
C ARG A 115 1.41 -6.75 0.44
N GLY A 116 1.20 -8.05 0.26
CA GLY A 116 0.89 -8.98 1.35
C GLY A 116 -0.61 -9.11 1.67
N THR A 117 -1.49 -8.24 1.15
CA THR A 117 -2.94 -8.41 1.33
C THR A 117 -3.51 -9.57 0.53
N GLY A 118 -2.81 -9.99 -0.53
CA GLY A 118 -3.19 -11.16 -1.34
C GLY A 118 -3.25 -12.46 -0.54
N LEU A 119 -2.42 -12.63 0.49
CA LEU A 119 -2.46 -13.80 1.36
C LEU A 119 -3.79 -13.88 2.12
N LEU A 120 -4.29 -12.75 2.62
CA LEU A 120 -5.59 -12.69 3.30
C LEU A 120 -6.73 -13.03 2.33
N ALA A 121 -6.64 -12.58 1.08
CA ALA A 121 -7.62 -12.90 0.06
C ALA A 121 -7.66 -14.40 -0.25
N ILE A 122 -6.49 -15.05 -0.34
CA ILE A 122 -6.38 -16.50 -0.57
C ILE A 122 -6.90 -17.28 0.63
N ILE A 123 -6.50 -16.95 1.85
CA ILE A 123 -6.97 -17.64 3.06
C ILE A 123 -8.49 -17.48 3.18
N GLY A 124 -9.00 -16.26 3.00
CA GLY A 124 -10.44 -15.99 3.08
C GLY A 124 -11.27 -16.73 2.03
N SER A 125 -10.76 -16.92 0.82
CA SER A 125 -11.49 -17.63 -0.24
C SER A 125 -11.37 -19.15 -0.15
N THR A 126 -10.25 -19.68 0.34
CA THR A 126 -9.98 -21.14 0.36
C THR A 126 -10.39 -21.83 1.67
N ALA A 127 -10.40 -21.12 2.80
CA ALA A 127 -10.73 -21.69 4.10
C ALA A 127 -12.09 -22.43 4.17
N PRO A 128 -13.19 -21.94 3.55
CA PRO A 128 -14.46 -22.66 3.56
C PRO A 128 -14.38 -24.02 2.88
N PHE A 129 -13.62 -24.13 1.78
CA PHE A 129 -13.45 -25.39 1.04
C PHE A 129 -12.58 -26.37 1.82
N VAL A 130 -11.54 -25.88 2.49
CA VAL A 130 -10.70 -26.70 3.39
C VAL A 130 -11.53 -27.25 4.55
N GLY A 131 -12.42 -26.43 5.14
CA GLY A 131 -13.36 -26.88 6.16
C GLY A 131 -14.35 -27.93 5.64
N LEU A 132 -14.95 -27.67 4.47
CA LEU A 132 -15.87 -28.61 3.83
C LEU A 132 -15.20 -29.96 3.54
N PHE A 133 -13.97 -29.95 3.04
CA PHE A 133 -13.17 -31.17 2.84
C PHE A 133 -13.02 -31.98 4.13
N GLY A 134 -12.69 -31.33 5.25
CA GLY A 134 -12.59 -32.01 6.55
C GLY A 134 -13.91 -32.64 6.99
N THR A 135 -15.05 -31.99 6.71
CA THR A 135 -16.36 -32.56 7.03
C THR A 135 -16.75 -33.75 6.16
N VAL A 136 -16.47 -33.71 4.85
CA VAL A 136 -16.76 -34.81 3.93
C VAL A 136 -15.90 -36.03 4.27
N TRP A 137 -14.60 -35.82 4.52
CA TRP A 137 -13.70 -36.89 4.91
C TRP A 137 -14.12 -37.54 6.23
N GLY A 138 -14.50 -36.73 7.24
CA GLY A 138 -14.88 -37.27 8.54
C GLY A 138 -16.20 -38.05 8.57
N ILE A 139 -17.02 -37.97 7.53
CA ILE A 139 -18.27 -38.74 7.40
C ILE A 139 -18.04 -40.07 6.64
N MET A 140 -17.02 -40.15 5.78
CA MET A 140 -16.63 -41.38 5.06
C MET A 140 -15.93 -42.38 5.99
#